data_AF-A0A9W6W373-F1
#
_entry.id   AF-A0A9W6W373-F1
#
_cell.length_a   1.000
_cell.length_b   1.000
_cell.length_c   1.000
_cell.angle_alpha   90.00
_cell.angle_beta   90.00
_cell.angle_gamma   90.00
#
_symmetry.space_group_name_H-M   'P 1'
#
loop_
_entity.id
_entity.type
_entity.pdbx_description
1 polymer ?
#
loop_
_entity_poly.entity_id
_entity_poly.type
_entity_poly.pdbx_seq_one_letter_code
_entity_poly.pdbx_strand_id
1 'polypeptide(L)'
;MTALGRSAKLGLFESAAEKFFRGSSKLPERDAVIAAGPADEEEFVTLLPYLSASDIQEGLPLCGREGEEALDTLLTYRTKIQYTEGLGSWYTHDENMMYIDLTHKWHLLTTVVHEAAHARTAHEGLRPDIIKSDRKPYIDGMCKDESNAQVKQILSNMGYQRCVPNLPDVILQREYARGGEQAILDSIHSGRIVRCTDGIPYPQYFERMWRVHHGE
;
A
#
# COMPACT_ATOMS: atom_id res chain seq x y z
N MET A 1 0.53 -8.10 60.42
CA MET A 1 0.83 -8.58 59.05
C MET A 1 -0.19 -7.95 58.12
N THR A 2 0.20 -6.89 57.43
CA THR A 2 -0.67 -6.08 56.58
C THR A 2 -0.20 -6.26 55.14
N ALA A 3 -0.96 -6.99 54.32
CA ALA A 3 -0.66 -7.17 52.91
C ALA A 3 -1.57 -6.25 52.08
N LEU A 4 -1.00 -5.13 51.63
CA LEU A 4 -1.47 -4.35 50.51
C LEU A 4 -0.73 -4.82 49.26
N GLY A 5 -1.45 -5.19 48.20
CA GLY A 5 -0.85 -5.74 46.99
C GLY A 5 -1.69 -5.54 45.73
N ARG A 6 -1.82 -4.27 45.32
CA ARG A 6 -2.02 -3.73 43.96
C ARG A 6 -2.85 -4.56 42.96
N SER A 7 -4.11 -4.16 42.81
CA SER A 7 -4.89 -4.31 41.57
C SER A 7 -4.34 -3.32 40.53
N ALA A 8 -3.70 -3.83 39.48
CA ALA A 8 -3.32 -3.04 38.31
C ALA A 8 -4.53 -2.93 37.38
N LYS A 9 -4.90 -1.69 37.07
CA LYS A 9 -5.96 -1.29 36.14
C LYS A 9 -5.75 -1.93 34.76
N LEU A 10 -6.52 -2.97 34.45
CA LEU A 10 -6.85 -3.40 33.10
C LEU A 10 -8.01 -2.55 32.60
N GLY A 11 -7.69 -1.43 31.97
CA GLY A 11 -8.67 -0.56 31.36
C GLY A 11 -7.95 0.55 30.62
N LEU A 12 -8.17 0.61 29.30
CA LEU A 12 -7.61 1.54 28.29
C LEU A 12 -6.55 0.92 27.36
N PHE A 13 -6.97 -0.07 26.58
CA PHE A 13 -6.51 -0.25 25.20
C PHE A 13 -7.72 -0.75 24.40
N GLU A 14 -8.67 0.14 24.10
CA GLU A 14 -9.48 -0.05 22.90
C GLU A 14 -8.50 0.04 21.72
N SER A 15 -8.37 -1.03 20.94
CA SER A 15 -7.44 -1.03 19.82
C SER A 15 -7.87 0.03 18.81
N ALA A 16 -6.92 0.73 18.20
CA ALA A 16 -7.19 1.64 17.09
C ALA A 16 -8.06 0.97 15.99
N ALA A 17 -7.92 -0.36 15.85
CA ALA A 17 -8.75 -1.17 14.97
C ALA A 17 -10.24 -1.21 15.36
N GLU A 18 -10.62 -1.23 16.64
CA GLU A 18 -12.04 -1.15 17.03
C GLU A 18 -12.63 0.25 16.81
N LYS A 19 -11.84 1.32 16.98
CA LYS A 19 -12.27 2.68 16.62
C LYS A 19 -12.50 2.82 15.11
N PHE A 20 -11.65 2.20 14.30
CA PHE A 20 -11.75 2.16 12.83
C PHE A 20 -13.07 1.54 12.34
N PHE A 21 -13.61 0.52 13.03
CA PHE A 21 -14.82 -0.19 12.60
C PHE A 21 -16.13 0.22 13.28
N ARG A 22 -16.10 0.87 14.46
CA ARG A 22 -17.34 1.19 15.22
C ARG A 22 -17.93 2.58 14.96
N GLY A 23 -17.29 3.47 14.22
CA GLY A 23 -17.76 4.85 14.10
C GLY A 23 -17.74 5.43 12.68
N SER A 24 -18.88 5.40 11.97
CA SER A 24 -19.37 6.54 11.16
C SER A 24 -20.69 6.17 10.46
N SER A 25 -21.83 6.53 11.05
CA SER A 25 -23.12 6.62 10.34
C SER A 25 -23.58 8.07 10.14
N LYS A 26 -22.73 9.06 10.50
CA LYS A 26 -22.92 10.48 10.20
C LYS A 26 -21.56 11.14 10.00
N LEU A 27 -21.29 11.59 8.78
CA LEU A 27 -20.12 12.39 8.44
C LEU A 27 -20.32 13.81 9.01
N PRO A 28 -19.42 14.33 9.85
CA PRO A 28 -19.33 15.77 10.05
C PRO A 28 -18.62 16.39 8.84
N GLU A 29 -19.25 17.40 8.23
CA GLU A 29 -18.51 18.42 7.51
C GLU A 29 -17.74 19.25 8.55
N ARG A 30 -16.39 19.21 8.54
CA ARG A 30 -15.50 20.36 8.76
C ARG A 30 -14.01 20.02 8.91
N ASP A 31 -13.24 20.96 8.37
CA ASP A 31 -11.91 21.47 8.70
C ASP A 31 -10.69 20.53 8.67
N ALA A 32 -9.82 20.81 7.70
CA ALA A 32 -8.46 20.32 7.59
C ALA A 32 -7.61 20.75 8.79
N VAL A 33 -6.83 19.82 9.36
CA VAL A 33 -5.83 20.12 10.38
C VAL A 33 -4.50 19.46 10.00
N ILE A 34 -3.46 20.31 10.03
CA ILE A 34 -2.04 20.09 9.75
C ILE A 34 -1.29 19.82 11.07
N ALA A 35 -0.21 19.02 10.99
CA ALA A 35 1.13 19.29 11.56
C ALA A 35 1.75 18.17 12.42
N ALA A 36 3.02 17.86 12.13
CA ALA A 36 4.09 17.82 13.14
C ALA A 36 5.51 17.88 12.49
N GLY A 37 6.01 19.08 12.18
CA GLY A 37 7.43 19.34 11.85
C GLY A 37 7.72 20.79 11.48
N PRO A 38 8.89 21.39 11.81
CA PRO A 38 9.09 22.84 11.73
C PRO A 38 9.24 23.32 10.28
N ALA A 39 8.61 24.48 9.99
CA ALA A 39 8.83 25.41 8.88
C ALA A 39 9.53 24.77 7.67
N ASP A 40 8.82 24.25 6.67
CA ASP A 40 8.18 25.04 5.62
C ASP A 40 6.96 24.29 5.04
N GLU A 41 6.04 23.88 5.92
CA GLU A 41 4.90 22.96 5.68
C GLU A 41 3.65 23.64 5.11
N GLU A 42 3.66 24.03 3.83
CA GLU A 42 2.43 24.32 3.07
C GLU A 42 2.40 23.47 1.78
N GLU A 43 2.12 22.16 1.90
CA GLU A 43 1.41 21.35 0.89
C GLU A 43 1.48 19.85 1.25
N PHE A 44 0.67 19.43 2.21
CA PHE A 44 0.11 18.08 2.17
C PHE A 44 -1.38 18.23 1.88
N VAL A 45 -1.74 18.09 0.60
CA VAL A 45 -3.14 18.19 0.17
C VAL A 45 -3.92 17.03 0.80
N THR A 46 -4.75 17.40 1.76
CA THR A 46 -5.86 16.63 2.29
C THR A 46 -6.97 16.63 1.26
N LEU A 47 -7.69 15.51 1.10
CA LEU A 47 -9.14 15.46 0.86
C LEU A 47 -9.62 14.00 0.92
N LEU A 48 -10.58 13.75 1.83
CA LEU A 48 -11.41 12.55 2.10
C LEU A 48 -11.08 11.72 3.38
N PRO A 49 -12.11 11.23 4.11
CA PRO A 49 -12.06 10.84 5.53
C PRO A 49 -11.50 9.43 5.85
N TYR A 50 -10.60 8.89 5.04
CA TYR A 50 -10.31 7.44 5.09
C TYR A 50 -9.07 7.07 5.92
N LEU A 51 -7.91 7.67 5.64
CA LEU A 51 -6.76 7.59 6.55
C LEU A 51 -6.13 8.99 6.64
N SER A 52 -6.11 9.53 7.85
CA SER A 52 -5.34 10.71 8.20
C SER A 52 -3.83 10.40 8.19
N ALA A 53 -2.99 11.44 8.24
CA ALA A 53 -1.55 11.25 8.43
C ALA A 53 -1.24 10.43 9.70
N SER A 54 -2.02 10.62 10.77
CA SER A 54 -1.91 9.83 12.01
C SER A 54 -2.25 8.37 11.78
N ASP A 55 -3.31 8.08 11.02
CA ASP A 55 -3.70 6.70 10.70
C ASP A 55 -2.62 5.96 9.90
N ILE A 56 -1.92 6.66 9.00
CA ILE A 56 -0.78 6.09 8.26
C ILE A 56 0.42 5.84 9.19
N GLN A 57 0.80 6.85 10.00
CA GLN A 57 1.94 6.76 10.90
C GLN A 57 1.77 5.69 11.99
N GLU A 58 0.56 5.54 12.53
CA GLU A 58 0.25 4.55 13.56
C GLU A 58 -0.13 3.20 12.97
N GLY A 59 -0.82 3.18 11.83
CA GLY A 59 -1.37 1.96 11.22
C GLY A 59 -0.35 1.14 10.46
N LEU A 60 0.57 1.78 9.72
CA LEU A 60 1.57 1.04 8.93
C LEU A 60 2.46 0.14 9.81
N PRO A 61 3.01 0.57 10.96
CA PRO A 61 3.77 -0.32 11.84
C PRO A 61 3.00 -1.57 12.32
N LEU A 62 1.67 -1.50 12.41
CA LEU A 62 0.84 -2.68 12.76
C LEU A 62 0.84 -3.75 11.66
N CYS A 63 1.26 -3.39 10.45
CA CYS A 63 1.45 -4.33 9.35
C CYS A 63 2.81 -5.06 9.41
N GLY A 64 3.60 -4.86 10.48
CA GLY A 64 4.92 -5.45 10.65
C GLY A 64 6.00 -4.77 9.82
N ARG A 65 7.12 -5.47 9.58
CA ARG A 65 8.31 -4.92 8.92
C ARG A 65 8.01 -4.23 7.59
N GLU A 66 7.16 -4.82 6.76
CA GLU A 66 6.84 -4.24 5.44
C GLU A 66 6.07 -2.92 5.55
N GLY A 67 5.26 -2.77 6.60
CA GLY A 67 4.59 -1.52 6.92
C GLY A 67 5.56 -0.46 7.44
N GLU A 68 6.51 -0.83 8.29
CA GLU A 68 7.58 0.07 8.73
C GLU A 68 8.44 0.57 7.55
N GLU A 69 8.83 -0.33 6.65
CA GLU A 69 9.56 0.03 5.42
C GLU A 69 8.74 0.94 4.49
N ALA A 70 7.43 0.73 4.40
CA ALA A 70 6.54 1.61 3.64
C ALA A 70 6.46 3.01 4.27
N LEU A 71 6.33 3.09 5.60
CA LEU A 71 6.32 4.38 6.30
C LEU A 71 7.64 5.13 6.09
N ASP A 72 8.77 4.45 6.22
CA ASP A 72 10.10 5.01 5.95
C ASP A 72 10.20 5.53 4.51
N THR A 73 9.68 4.79 3.53
CA THR A 73 9.64 5.19 2.13
C THR A 73 8.82 6.48 1.94
N LEU A 74 7.61 6.54 2.51
CA LEU A 74 6.73 7.72 2.43
C LEU A 74 7.42 8.97 2.99
N LEU A 75 8.08 8.83 4.14
CA LEU A 75 8.76 9.94 4.81
C LEU A 75 10.03 10.36 4.07
N THR A 76 10.85 9.40 3.64
CA THR A 76 12.13 9.64 2.95
C THR A 76 11.92 10.35 1.62
N TYR A 77 11.00 9.86 0.80
CA TYR A 77 10.77 10.40 -0.54
C TYR A 77 9.65 11.43 -0.61
N ARG A 78 9.02 11.77 0.53
CA ARG A 78 7.89 12.70 0.63
C ARG A 78 6.77 12.36 -0.36
N THR A 79 6.49 11.06 -0.51
CA THR A 79 5.50 10.59 -1.47
C THR A 79 4.10 10.98 -1.02
N LYS A 80 3.33 11.61 -1.91
CA LYS A 80 1.97 12.08 -1.64
C LYS A 80 0.96 10.93 -1.80
N ILE A 81 -0.15 10.98 -1.07
CA ILE A 81 -1.26 10.02 -1.19
C ILE A 81 -2.52 10.78 -1.58
N GLN A 82 -3.18 10.33 -2.65
CA GLN A 82 -4.49 10.79 -3.08
C GLN A 82 -5.46 9.61 -3.10
N TYR A 83 -6.65 9.79 -2.54
CA TYR A 83 -7.67 8.74 -2.55
C TYR A 83 -8.55 8.86 -3.80
N THR A 84 -8.91 7.70 -4.37
CA THR A 84 -9.80 7.60 -5.52
C THR A 84 -10.88 6.55 -5.25
N GLU A 85 -11.92 6.49 -6.08
CA GLU A 85 -12.97 5.48 -5.96
C GLU A 85 -13.19 4.78 -7.31
N GLY A 86 -12.95 3.47 -7.34
CA GLY A 86 -13.22 2.59 -8.49
C GLY A 86 -12.20 2.67 -9.63
N LEU A 87 -11.06 3.34 -9.43
CA LEU A 87 -10.01 3.49 -10.45
C LEU A 87 -8.83 2.51 -10.27
N GLY A 88 -8.82 1.71 -9.20
CA GLY A 88 -7.67 0.94 -8.76
C GLY A 88 -6.62 1.80 -8.04
N SER A 89 -5.57 1.16 -7.54
CA SER A 89 -4.46 1.84 -6.86
C SER A 89 -3.22 1.80 -7.75
N TRP A 90 -2.45 2.89 -7.73
CA TRP A 90 -1.19 2.98 -8.49
C TRP A 90 -0.30 4.10 -7.96
N TYR A 91 1.01 3.95 -8.15
CA TYR A 91 2.00 5.01 -7.99
C TYR A 91 2.44 5.60 -9.34
N THR A 92 2.55 6.93 -9.38
CA THR A 92 3.19 7.66 -10.49
C THR A 92 4.45 8.38 -10.00
N HIS A 93 5.54 8.19 -10.74
CA HIS A 93 6.83 8.76 -10.37
C HIS A 93 6.90 10.26 -10.64
N ASP A 94 6.38 10.73 -11.78
CA ASP A 94 6.49 12.13 -12.21
C ASP A 94 5.78 13.10 -11.25
N GLU A 95 4.66 12.68 -10.65
CA GLU A 95 3.91 13.47 -9.67
C GLU A 95 4.31 13.15 -8.22
N ASN A 96 5.17 12.15 -8.05
CA ASN A 96 5.52 11.53 -6.77
C ASN A 96 4.27 11.26 -5.90
N MET A 97 3.27 10.61 -6.50
CA MET A 97 1.94 10.46 -5.93
C MET A 97 1.45 9.01 -6.01
N MET A 98 0.92 8.51 -4.91
CA MET A 98 0.16 7.28 -4.84
C MET A 98 -1.33 7.60 -4.90
N TYR A 99 -2.04 6.91 -5.78
CA TYR A 99 -3.49 6.92 -5.84
C TYR A 99 -4.00 5.64 -5.16
N ILE A 100 -4.84 5.77 -4.15
CA ILE A 100 -5.35 4.65 -3.34
C ILE A 100 -6.86 4.52 -3.52
N ASP A 101 -7.30 3.38 -4.06
CA ASP A 101 -8.73 3.10 -4.30
C ASP A 101 -9.44 2.69 -3.02
N LEU A 102 -10.51 3.43 -2.71
CA LEU A 102 -11.34 3.26 -1.54
C LEU A 102 -12.35 2.12 -1.64
N THR A 103 -12.47 1.46 -2.79
CA THR A 103 -13.41 0.35 -2.99
C THR A 103 -13.11 -0.83 -2.06
N HIS A 104 -11.84 -1.04 -1.71
CA HIS A 104 -11.38 -2.17 -0.87
C HIS A 104 -10.96 -1.71 0.53
N LYS A 105 -11.92 -1.13 1.28
CA LYS A 105 -11.68 -0.47 2.59
C LYS A 105 -10.91 -1.29 3.63
N TRP A 106 -11.01 -2.61 3.58
CA TRP A 106 -10.31 -3.50 4.52
C TRP A 106 -8.80 -3.53 4.30
N HIS A 107 -8.32 -3.19 3.11
CA HIS A 107 -6.92 -3.37 2.71
C HIS A 107 -6.20 -2.04 2.45
N LEU A 108 -6.71 -0.91 2.92
CA LEU A 108 -6.11 0.40 2.62
C LEU A 108 -4.64 0.49 3.04
N LEU A 109 -4.32 0.11 4.28
CA LEU A 109 -2.94 0.13 4.78
C LEU A 109 -2.00 -0.80 3.99
N THR A 110 -2.47 -2.00 3.65
CA THR A 110 -1.64 -2.96 2.90
C THR A 110 -1.51 -2.57 1.43
N THR A 111 -2.49 -1.86 0.88
CA THR A 111 -2.41 -1.23 -0.44
C THR A 111 -1.41 -0.08 -0.44
N VAL A 112 -1.35 0.73 0.63
CA VAL A 112 -0.28 1.73 0.78
C VAL A 112 1.10 1.07 0.82
N VAL A 113 1.25 -0.10 1.48
CA VAL A 113 2.51 -0.87 1.43
C VAL A 113 2.88 -1.29 0.01
N HIS A 114 1.89 -1.74 -0.78
CA HIS A 114 2.08 -2.09 -2.19
C HIS A 114 2.62 -0.90 -2.99
N GLU A 115 1.93 0.24 -2.94
CA GLU A 115 2.30 1.42 -3.72
C GLU A 115 3.62 2.05 -3.24
N ALA A 116 3.93 1.95 -1.95
CA ALA A 116 5.23 2.34 -1.40
C ALA A 116 6.37 1.51 -1.97
N ALA A 117 6.16 0.22 -2.26
CA ALA A 117 7.18 -0.59 -2.92
C ALA A 117 7.55 -0.02 -4.31
N HIS A 118 6.55 0.36 -5.11
CA HIS A 118 6.77 1.01 -6.41
C HIS A 118 7.44 2.39 -6.29
N ALA A 119 7.05 3.18 -5.29
CA ALA A 119 7.68 4.47 -5.04
C ALA A 119 9.17 4.31 -4.74
N ARG A 120 9.51 3.35 -3.88
CA ARG A 120 10.89 3.05 -3.52
C ARG A 120 11.71 2.62 -4.74
N THR A 121 11.23 1.65 -5.53
CA THR A 121 12.00 1.17 -6.70
C THR A 121 12.19 2.24 -7.77
N ALA A 122 11.22 3.16 -7.91
CA ALA A 122 11.36 4.31 -8.79
C ALA A 122 12.43 5.29 -8.30
N HIS A 123 12.41 5.70 -7.03
CA HIS A 123 13.40 6.64 -6.47
C HIS A 123 14.81 6.06 -6.34
N GLU A 124 14.93 4.74 -6.14
CA GLU A 124 16.22 4.05 -6.09
C GLU A 124 16.79 3.76 -7.50
N GLY A 125 16.09 4.14 -8.57
CA GLY A 125 16.52 3.91 -9.96
C GLY A 125 16.56 2.42 -10.35
N LEU A 126 15.81 1.58 -9.63
CA LEU A 126 15.73 0.13 -9.85
C LEU A 126 14.59 -0.26 -10.80
N ARG A 127 13.62 0.65 -11.01
CA ARG A 127 12.52 0.44 -11.95
C ARG A 127 13.04 0.43 -13.39
N PRO A 128 12.65 -0.55 -14.24
CA PRO A 128 13.04 -0.57 -15.64
C PRO A 128 12.63 0.70 -16.38
N ASP A 129 13.58 1.32 -17.08
CA ASP A 129 13.34 2.51 -17.89
C ASP A 129 12.72 2.09 -19.22
N ILE A 130 11.52 2.56 -19.50
CA ILE A 130 10.78 2.21 -20.71
C ILE A 130 11.44 2.72 -21.98
N ILE A 131 12.18 3.82 -21.94
CA ILE A 131 12.86 4.41 -23.10
C ILE A 131 14.18 3.69 -23.36
N LYS A 132 14.87 3.27 -22.29
CA LYS A 132 16.23 2.71 -22.39
C LYS A 132 16.26 1.18 -22.48
N SER A 133 15.22 0.49 -22.04
CA SER A 133 15.21 -0.96 -21.96
C SER A 133 14.70 -1.61 -23.24
N ASP A 134 15.40 -2.67 -23.67
CA ASP A 134 14.83 -3.59 -24.66
C ASP A 134 13.49 -4.17 -24.16
N ARG A 135 12.62 -4.54 -25.10
CA ARG A 135 11.26 -5.02 -24.84
C ARG A 135 11.17 -6.12 -23.78
N LYS A 136 11.92 -7.20 -23.95
CA LYS A 136 11.84 -8.36 -23.04
C LYS A 136 12.37 -8.01 -21.63
N PRO A 137 13.58 -7.42 -21.46
CA PRO A 137 14.04 -6.93 -20.16
C PRO A 137 13.07 -5.96 -19.48
N TYR A 138 12.44 -5.05 -20.23
CA TYR A 138 11.43 -4.14 -19.69
C TYR A 138 10.25 -4.91 -19.09
N ILE A 139 9.64 -5.82 -19.86
CA ILE A 139 8.47 -6.60 -19.42
C ILE A 139 8.83 -7.47 -18.22
N ASP A 140 9.95 -8.19 -18.27
CA ASP A 140 10.39 -9.05 -17.17
C ASP A 140 10.65 -8.24 -15.89
N GLY A 141 11.32 -7.09 -16.01
CA GLY A 141 11.61 -6.23 -14.88
C GLY A 141 10.35 -5.63 -14.24
N MET A 142 9.38 -5.21 -15.07
CA MET A 142 8.11 -4.68 -14.58
C MET A 142 7.24 -5.78 -13.91
N CYS A 143 7.21 -6.99 -14.47
CA CYS A 143 6.55 -8.13 -13.82
C CYS A 143 7.20 -8.50 -12.48
N LYS A 144 8.53 -8.39 -12.37
CA LYS A 144 9.25 -8.60 -11.12
C LYS A 144 8.94 -7.52 -10.08
N ASP A 145 8.90 -6.24 -10.49
CA ASP A 145 8.55 -5.12 -9.61
C ASP A 145 7.15 -5.31 -8.99
N GLU A 146 6.15 -5.62 -9.82
CA GLU A 146 4.79 -5.95 -9.37
C GLU A 146 4.76 -7.17 -8.43
N SER A 147 5.47 -8.25 -8.78
CA SER A 147 5.55 -9.43 -7.93
C SER A 147 6.09 -9.11 -6.54
N ASN A 148 7.13 -8.28 -6.46
CA ASN A 148 7.70 -7.84 -5.19
C ASN A 148 6.71 -7.00 -4.37
N ALA A 149 6.01 -6.07 -5.02
CA ALA A 149 4.97 -5.26 -4.36
C ALA A 149 3.84 -6.13 -3.81
N GLN A 150 3.40 -7.14 -4.56
CA GLN A 150 2.40 -8.12 -4.12
C GLN A 150 2.87 -8.94 -2.92
N VAL A 151 4.12 -9.43 -2.92
CA VAL A 151 4.70 -10.15 -1.77
C VAL A 151 4.69 -9.25 -0.54
N LYS A 152 5.12 -7.99 -0.66
CA LYS A 152 5.12 -7.03 0.45
C LYS A 152 3.71 -6.77 0.98
N GLN A 153 2.72 -6.60 0.11
CA GLN A 153 1.31 -6.46 0.51
C GLN A 153 0.79 -7.68 1.27
N ILE A 154 1.11 -8.90 0.80
CA ILE A 154 0.69 -10.15 1.46
C ILE A 154 1.35 -10.30 2.83
N LEU A 155 2.66 -10.11 2.92
CA LEU A 155 3.39 -10.18 4.18
C LEU A 155 2.89 -9.12 5.18
N SER A 156 2.61 -7.92 4.69
CA SER A 156 1.98 -6.82 5.43
C SER A 156 0.60 -7.20 5.96
N ASN A 157 -0.26 -7.80 5.13
CA ASN A 157 -1.60 -8.26 5.54
C ASN A 157 -1.51 -9.38 6.59
N MET A 158 -0.60 -10.33 6.44
CA MET A 158 -0.34 -11.38 7.45
C MET A 158 0.22 -10.80 8.75
N GLY A 159 0.98 -9.71 8.68
CA GLY A 159 1.36 -8.90 9.84
C GLY A 159 0.13 -8.32 10.52
N TYR A 160 -0.69 -7.60 9.75
CA TYR A 160 -1.84 -6.87 10.26
C TYR A 160 -2.95 -7.78 10.81
N GLN A 161 -3.17 -8.95 10.21
CA GLN A 161 -4.09 -10.00 10.70
C GLN A 161 -3.78 -10.46 12.13
N ARG A 162 -2.53 -10.30 12.61
CA ARG A 162 -2.16 -10.60 14.01
C ARG A 162 -2.70 -9.55 14.99
N CYS A 163 -2.84 -8.30 14.54
CA CYS A 163 -3.36 -7.19 15.32
C CYS A 163 -4.87 -7.00 15.14
N VAL A 164 -5.40 -7.41 13.99
CA VAL A 164 -6.82 -7.29 13.62
C VAL A 164 -7.35 -8.68 13.26
N PRO A 165 -7.83 -9.44 14.27
CA PRO A 165 -8.42 -10.74 14.02
C PRO A 165 -9.60 -10.64 13.04
N ASN A 166 -9.68 -11.57 12.10
CA ASN A 166 -10.68 -11.64 11.03
C ASN A 166 -10.52 -10.64 9.87
N LEU A 167 -9.40 -9.91 9.79
CA LEU A 167 -9.06 -9.19 8.57
C LEU A 167 -8.97 -10.18 7.39
N PRO A 168 -9.68 -9.95 6.26
CA PRO A 168 -9.66 -10.89 5.14
C PRO A 168 -8.27 -11.05 4.54
N ASP A 169 -8.08 -12.13 3.78
CA ASP A 169 -6.88 -12.33 2.96
C ASP A 169 -6.88 -11.29 1.83
N VAL A 170 -5.72 -10.71 1.53
CA VAL A 170 -5.53 -9.97 0.27
C VAL A 170 -5.51 -10.94 -0.92
N ILE A 171 -5.67 -10.39 -2.12
CA ILE A 171 -5.53 -11.14 -3.37
C ILE A 171 -4.16 -11.85 -3.36
N LEU A 172 -4.14 -13.13 -3.78
CA LEU A 172 -2.95 -13.98 -3.88
C LEU A 172 -2.30 -14.43 -2.57
N GLN A 173 -2.81 -14.04 -1.39
CA GLN A 173 -2.24 -14.49 -0.12
C GLN A 173 -2.24 -16.03 0.00
N ARG A 174 -3.26 -16.70 -0.52
CA ARG A 174 -3.34 -18.18 -0.51
C ARG A 174 -2.35 -18.83 -1.47
N GLU A 175 -2.16 -18.22 -2.63
CA GLU A 175 -1.18 -18.63 -3.64
C GLU A 175 0.24 -18.49 -3.09
N TYR A 176 0.53 -17.36 -2.43
CA TYR A 176 1.80 -17.14 -1.73
C TYR A 176 2.04 -18.19 -0.64
N ALA A 177 1.03 -18.49 0.19
CA ALA A 177 1.15 -19.52 1.21
C ALA A 177 1.43 -20.93 0.63
N ARG A 178 1.12 -21.18 -0.65
CA ARG A 178 1.35 -22.46 -1.33
C ARG A 178 2.71 -22.55 -2.04
N GLY A 179 3.30 -21.44 -2.46
CA GLY A 179 4.50 -21.47 -3.31
C GLY A 179 5.40 -20.24 -3.29
N GLY A 180 5.17 -19.30 -2.38
CA GLY A 180 6.00 -18.10 -2.18
C GLY A 180 6.00 -17.13 -3.36
N GLU A 181 7.06 -16.33 -3.45
CA GLU A 181 7.26 -15.30 -4.48
C GLU A 181 7.24 -15.87 -5.90
N GLN A 182 7.91 -17.01 -6.14
CA GLN A 182 7.98 -17.60 -7.48
C GLN A 182 6.58 -17.95 -8.01
N ALA A 183 5.68 -18.44 -7.15
CA ALA A 183 4.31 -18.74 -7.56
C ALA A 183 3.51 -17.49 -7.96
N ILE A 184 3.78 -16.34 -7.34
CA ILE A 184 3.20 -15.05 -7.73
C ILE A 184 3.77 -14.62 -9.07
N LEU A 185 5.09 -14.63 -9.21
CA LEU A 185 5.79 -14.23 -10.42
C LEU A 185 5.30 -15.06 -11.63
N ASP A 186 5.20 -16.39 -11.48
CA ASP A 186 4.66 -17.29 -12.51
C ASP A 186 3.20 -16.95 -12.86
N SER A 187 2.41 -16.55 -11.87
CA SER A 187 1.00 -16.17 -12.06
C SER A 187 0.84 -14.84 -12.80
N ILE A 188 1.75 -13.88 -12.56
CA ILE A 188 1.82 -12.61 -13.29
C ILE A 188 2.26 -12.88 -14.73
N HIS A 189 3.35 -13.62 -14.94
CA HIS A 189 3.88 -13.91 -16.28
C HIS A 189 2.93 -14.75 -17.14
N SER A 190 2.19 -15.68 -16.54
CA SER A 190 1.18 -16.46 -17.27
C SER A 190 -0.07 -15.66 -17.64
N GLY A 191 -0.21 -14.42 -17.13
CA GLY A 191 -1.39 -13.60 -17.34
C GLY A 191 -2.63 -14.08 -16.56
N ARG A 192 -2.45 -14.96 -15.57
CA ARG A 192 -3.53 -15.36 -14.65
C ARG A 192 -3.94 -14.20 -13.74
N ILE A 193 -2.99 -13.33 -13.42
CA ILE A 193 -3.23 -12.09 -12.69
C ILE A 193 -3.40 -10.96 -13.71
N VAL A 194 -4.42 -10.15 -13.50
CA VAL A 194 -4.79 -9.01 -14.34
C VAL A 194 -4.80 -7.73 -13.52
N ARG A 195 -4.63 -6.59 -14.18
CA ARG A 195 -4.72 -5.28 -13.53
C ARG A 195 -6.13 -5.04 -13.01
N CYS A 196 -6.24 -4.48 -11.81
CA CYS A 196 -7.52 -4.11 -11.22
C CYS A 196 -8.24 -2.99 -12.00
N THR A 197 -7.48 -2.14 -12.71
CA THR A 197 -8.02 -0.96 -13.40
C THR A 197 -8.80 -1.29 -14.69
N ASP A 198 -8.31 -2.24 -15.48
CA ASP A 198 -8.82 -2.50 -16.83
C ASP A 198 -8.93 -4.00 -17.16
N GLY A 199 -8.59 -4.88 -16.22
CA GLY A 199 -8.67 -6.33 -16.39
C GLY A 199 -7.66 -6.90 -17.38
N ILE A 200 -6.64 -6.13 -17.79
CA ILE A 200 -5.64 -6.58 -18.75
C ILE A 200 -4.54 -7.38 -18.03
N PRO A 201 -4.12 -8.55 -18.57
CA PRO A 201 -2.96 -9.28 -18.05
C PRO A 201 -1.70 -8.42 -18.04
N TYR A 202 -0.94 -8.46 -16.94
CA TYR A 202 0.24 -7.61 -16.75
C TYR A 202 1.26 -7.67 -17.91
N PRO A 203 1.64 -8.85 -18.45
CA PRO A 203 2.56 -8.91 -19.59
C PRO A 203 2.02 -8.16 -20.82
N GLN A 204 0.71 -8.23 -21.08
CA GLN A 204 0.08 -7.55 -22.21
C GLN A 204 0.01 -6.04 -21.97
N TYR A 205 -0.23 -5.62 -20.74
CA TYR A 205 -0.18 -4.22 -20.37
C TYR A 205 1.22 -3.62 -20.57
N PHE A 206 2.26 -4.26 -20.02
CA PHE A 206 3.64 -3.77 -20.16
C PHE A 206 4.12 -3.82 -21.60
N GLU A 207 3.75 -4.86 -22.35
CA GLU A 207 3.93 -4.94 -23.79
C GLU A 207 3.34 -3.71 -24.51
N ARG A 208 2.07 -3.39 -24.23
CA ARG A 208 1.37 -2.24 -24.84
C ARG A 208 2.09 -0.94 -24.51
N MET A 209 2.49 -0.75 -23.25
CA MET A 209 3.23 0.45 -22.83
C MET A 209 4.53 0.60 -23.60
N TRP A 210 5.29 -0.49 -23.74
CA TRP A 210 6.55 -0.49 -24.48
C TRP A 210 6.34 -0.08 -25.94
N ARG A 211 5.36 -0.67 -26.64
CA ARG A 211 5.05 -0.34 -28.03
C ARG A 211 4.67 1.12 -28.24
N VAL A 212 3.80 1.65 -27.38
CA VAL A 212 3.38 3.06 -27.45
C VAL A 212 4.58 4.01 -27.38
N HIS A 213 5.57 3.70 -26.54
CA HIS A 213 6.76 4.54 -26.40
C HIS A 213 7.78 4.38 -27.53
N HIS A 214 7.70 3.30 -28.31
CA HIS A 214 8.61 3.00 -29.42
C HIS A 214 7.98 3.17 -30.80
N GLY A 215 6.69 3.53 -30.88
CA GLY A 215 5.98 3.77 -32.14
C GLY A 215 5.59 2.50 -32.91
N GLU A 216 5.31 1.41 -32.20
CA GLU A 216 4.85 0.11 -32.75
C GLU A 216 3.35 -0.15 -32.59
#